data_AF-A0A2X2CXD5-F1
#
_entry.id   AF-A0A2X2CXD5-F1
#
_cell.length_a   1.000
_cell.length_b   1.000
_cell.length_c   1.000
_cell.angle_alpha   90.00
_cell.angle_beta   90.00
_cell.angle_gamma   90.00
#
_symmetry.space_group_name_H-M   'P 1'
#
loop_
_entity.id
_entity.type
_entity.pdbx_description
1 polymer ?
#
loop_
_entity_poly.entity_id
_entity_poly.type
_entity_poly.pdbx_seq_one_letter_code
_entity_poly.pdbx_strand_id
1 'polypeptide(L)' 'MNEKEHLIAHLIDDEHNTLLAMPLRLAFWDDDLNSLRKIGREIGASRLVISL' A
#
# COMPACT_ATOMS: atom_id res chain seq x y z
N MET A 1 24.85 1.56 9.20
CA MET A 1 23.42 1.32 9.44
C MET A 1 22.76 1.41 8.07
N ASN A 2 22.40 0.29 7.44
CA ASN A 2 21.68 0.34 6.16
C ASN A 2 20.20 0.46 6.48
N GLU A 3 19.76 1.70 6.72
CA GLU A 3 18.35 2.05 6.84
C GLU A 3 17.73 1.88 5.46
N LYS A 4 17.32 0.65 5.14
CA LYS A 4 16.36 0.45 4.05
C LYS A 4 15.07 1.10 4.54
N GLU A 5 14.77 2.29 4.03
CA GLU A 5 13.49 2.95 4.24
C GLU A 5 12.37 1.92 4.02
N HIS A 6 11.64 1.60 5.09
CA HIS A 6 10.60 0.58 5.07
C HIS A 6 9.32 1.22 4.56
N LEU A 7 9.16 1.27 3.24
CA LEU A 7 7.94 1.79 2.63
C LEU A 7 6.73 0.94 3.02
N ILE A 8 5.66 1.60 3.48
CA ILE A 8 4.39 0.95 3.81
C ILE A 8 3.32 1.47 2.86
N ALA A 9 2.60 0.57 2.22
CA ALA A 9 1.38 0.87 1.48
C ALA A 9 0.16 0.82 2.39
N HIS A 10 -0.70 1.82 2.27
CA HIS A 10 -1.99 1.91 2.94
C HIS A 10 -3.11 1.97 1.91
N LEU A 11 -4.09 1.07 2.03
CA LEU A 11 -5.38 1.17 1.35
C LEU A 11 -6.34 1.89 2.28
N ILE A 12 -6.93 2.98 1.79
CA ILE A 12 -7.75 3.91 2.57
C ILE A 12 -9.15 4.01 1.95
N ASP A 13 -10.20 4.02 2.77
CA ASP A 13 -11.58 4.26 2.34
C ASP A 13 -11.91 5.77 2.23
N ASP A 14 -13.14 6.10 1.84
CA ASP A 14 -13.60 7.50 1.71
C ASP A 14 -13.72 8.23 3.05
N GLU A 15 -13.81 7.50 4.17
CA GLU A 15 -13.83 8.04 5.52
C GLU A 15 -12.43 8.23 6.10
N HIS A 16 -11.38 7.97 5.31
CA HIS A 16 -9.96 8.03 5.69
C HIS A 16 -9.52 6.92 6.67
N ASN A 17 -10.30 5.84 6.82
CA ASN A 17 -9.89 4.67 7.59
C ASN A 17 -8.91 3.83 6.78
N THR A 18 -7.88 3.29 7.46
CA THR A 18 -6.98 2.30 6.85
C THR A 18 -7.67 0.94 6.83
N LEU A 19 -7.92 0.42 5.63
CA LEU A 19 -8.47 -0.92 5.41
C LEU A 19 -7.37 -1.99 5.41
N LEU A 20 -6.18 -1.66 4.88
CA LEU A 20 -5.03 -2.55 4.80
C LEU A 20 -3.74 -1.74 4.89
N ALA A 21 -2.75 -2.24 5.63
CA ALA A 21 -1.39 -1.75 5.62
C ALA A 21 -0.43 -2.90 5.32
N MET A 22 0.49 -2.73 4.37
CA MET A 22 1.50 -3.74 4.06
C MET A 22 2.86 -3.14 3.75
N PRO A 23 3.96 -3.79 4.14
CA PRO A 23 5.29 -3.38 3.73
C PRO A 23 5.49 -3.62 2.22
N LEU A 24 6.09 -2.66 1.54
CA LEU A 24 6.46 -2.73 0.12
C LEU A 24 7.90 -3.17 -0.03
N ARG A 25 8.16 -4.04 -1.01
CA ARG A 25 9.51 -4.47 -1.35
C ARG A 25 9.99 -3.68 -2.56
N LEU A 26 11.04 -2.87 -2.41
CA LEU A 26 11.60 -2.06 -3.50
C LEU A 26 11.94 -2.89 -4.77
N ALA A 27 12.36 -4.15 -4.61
CA ALA A 27 12.69 -5.02 -5.72
C ALA A 27 11.49 -5.46 -6.58
N PHE A 28 10.25 -5.34 -6.06
CA PHE A 28 9.01 -5.82 -6.68
C PHE A 28 7.90 -4.78 -6.64
N TRP A 29 8.27 -3.50 -6.61
CA TRP A 29 7.36 -2.38 -6.37
C TRP A 29 6.14 -2.36 -7.29
N ASP A 30 6.35 -2.50 -8.60
CA ASP A 30 5.27 -2.41 -9.58
C ASP A 30 4.26 -3.56 -9.44
N ASP A 31 4.74 -4.76 -9.12
CA ASP A 31 3.89 -5.95 -8.91
C ASP A 31 3.11 -5.85 -7.59
N ASP A 32 3.75 -5.36 -6.53
CA ASP A 32 3.12 -5.10 -5.23
C ASP A 32 2.02 -4.04 -5.39
N LEU A 33 2.29 -2.93 -6.10
CA LEU A 33 1.29 -1.88 -6.35
C LEU A 33 0.13 -2.36 -7.22
N ASN A 34 0.39 -3.16 -8.25
CA ASN A 34 -0.66 -3.72 -9.10
C ASN A 34 -1.56 -4.66 -8.31
N SER A 35 -0.99 -5.49 -7.44
CA SER A 35 -1.72 -6.38 -6.55
C SER A 35 -2.56 -5.58 -5.54
N LEU A 36 -1.97 -4.57 -4.91
CA LEU A 36 -2.65 -3.66 -3.99
C LEU A 36 -3.82 -2.90 -4.63
N ARG A 37 -3.69 -2.48 -5.90
CA ARG A 37 -4.79 -1.85 -6.62
C ARG A 37 -5.95 -2.80 -6.87
N LYS A 38 -5.68 -4.08 -7.16
CA LYS A 38 -6.72 -5.11 -7.32
C LYS A 38 -7.42 -5.36 -5.99
N ILE A 39 -6.66 -5.63 -4.94
CA ILE A 39 -7.17 -5.83 -3.58
C ILE A 39 -7.98 -4.62 -3.13
N GLY A 40 -7.47 -3.40 -3.34
CA GLY A 40 -8.15 -2.15 -3.01
C GLY A 40 -9.53 -2.03 -3.64
N ARG A 41 -9.67 -2.39 -4.92
CA ARG A 41 -10.98 -2.39 -5.58
C ARG A 41 -11.94 -3.42 -4.99
N GLU A 42 -11.44 -4.59 -4.60
CA GLU A 42 -12.24 -5.67 -4.02
C GLU A 42 -12.74 -5.32 -2.62
N ILE A 43 -11.94 -4.62 -1.82
CA ILE A 43 -12.28 -4.25 -0.43
C ILE A 43 -12.93 -2.86 -0.31
N GLY A 44 -13.16 -2.15 -1.42
CA GLY A 44 -13.77 -0.82 -1.41
C GLY A 44 -12.83 0.31 -0.99
N ALA A 45 -11.52 0.14 -1.13
CA ALA A 45 -10.56 1.22 -0.94
C ALA A 45 -10.69 2.27 -2.06
N SER A 46 -10.71 3.54 -1.68
CA SER A 46 -10.75 4.66 -2.62
C SER A 46 -9.36 5.23 -2.92
N ARG A 47 -8.39 5.03 -2.01
CA ARG A 47 -7.04 5.58 -2.15
C ARG A 47 -5.97 4.55 -1.76
N LEU A 48 -4.83 4.64 -2.45
CA LEU A 48 -3.59 3.97 -2.10
C LEU A 48 -2.57 5.04 -1.74
N VAL A 49 -2.05 5.00 -0.51
CA VAL A 49 -1.06 5.94 0.02
C VAL A 49 0.21 5.16 0.39
N ILE A 50 1.36 5.79 0.21
CA ILE A 50 2.66 5.20 0.49
C ILE A 50 3.38 6.13 1.47
N SER A 51 3.82 5.57 2.59
CA SER A 51 4.54 6.25 3.67
C SER A 51 5.92 5.63 3.90
N LEU A 52 6.82 6.45 4.46
CA LEU A 52 8.15 6.09 4.93
C LEU A 52 8.14 5.73 6.42
#